data_AF-A0A1Z4J9P4-F1
#
_entry.id   AF-A0A1Z4J9P4-F1
#
_cell.length_a   1.000
_cell.length_b   1.000
_cell.length_c   1.000
_cell.angle_alpha   90.00
_cell.angle_beta   90.00
_cell.angle_gamma   90.00
#
_symmetry.space_group_name_H-M   'P 1'
#
loop_
_entity.id
_entity.type
_entity.pdbx_description
1 polymer ?
#
loop_
_entity_poly.entity_id
_entity_poly.type
_entity_poly.pdbx_seq_one_letter_code
_entity_poly.pdbx_strand_id
1 'polypeptide(L)'
;MVMVKWVSSRLAQSLSAAALMMGMLASPSLAKDPFRTTNPRAISTQTESAFRAMFEKGNYTEAQKILSQADANEPLAFAMKAMIAYMNFQGESNAGRKQALLSEFKANADQTRTVAQALLKSDPLRGNLYMAAGTILDGGYIAATEGTVNGVPRILGSLQQAFGYLDAAERIDAKDPELNLVKGMIDLALATNLSLPLSSPKDAIARLEQTAQPRYVADRGLAVGYRDLKQFDKAMQAIDRAIAAAPDNPELSYLKAQIFVRQERLNESVPLFQKALNKKAQLPPATANQIQREFNRVQQRLSGR
;
A
#
# COMPACT_ATOMS: atom_id res chain seq x y z
N MET A 1 -4.01 -60.72 -41.12
CA MET A 1 -4.83 -59.80 -40.30
C MET A 1 -4.33 -59.78 -38.85
N VAL A 2 -3.06 -59.39 -38.60
CA VAL A 2 -2.46 -59.33 -37.24
C VAL A 2 -1.48 -58.14 -37.08
N MET A 3 -1.43 -57.19 -38.03
CA MET A 3 -0.39 -56.14 -38.03
C MET A 3 -0.94 -54.70 -38.05
N VAL A 4 -2.09 -54.46 -37.41
CA VAL A 4 -2.66 -53.11 -37.21
C VAL A 4 -3.08 -52.84 -35.75
N LYS A 5 -2.84 -53.78 -34.82
CA LYS A 5 -3.22 -53.63 -33.39
C LYS A 5 -2.09 -53.25 -32.44
N TRP A 6 -0.93 -52.82 -32.95
CA TRP A 6 0.24 -52.48 -32.12
C TRP A 6 0.68 -51.00 -32.16
N VAL A 7 -0.07 -50.13 -32.84
CA VAL A 7 0.20 -48.67 -32.87
C VAL A 7 -0.80 -47.87 -32.04
N SER A 8 -1.90 -48.46 -31.58
CA SER A 8 -2.97 -47.74 -30.88
C SER A 8 -2.91 -47.75 -29.34
N SER A 9 -1.86 -48.30 -28.70
CA SER A 9 -1.74 -48.31 -27.22
C SER A 9 -0.62 -47.44 -26.65
N ARG A 10 0.31 -46.94 -27.48
CA ARG A 10 1.36 -45.99 -27.01
C ARG A 10 1.02 -44.51 -27.26
N LEU A 11 0.13 -44.21 -28.19
CA LEU A 11 -0.37 -42.84 -28.42
C LEU A 11 -1.40 -42.39 -27.37
N ALA A 12 -2.16 -43.33 -26.79
CA ALA A 12 -3.13 -43.04 -25.73
C ALA A 12 -2.50 -42.83 -24.34
N GLN A 13 -1.27 -43.32 -24.11
CA GLN A 13 -0.52 -43.06 -22.87
C GLN A 13 0.37 -41.81 -22.96
N SER A 14 0.77 -41.38 -24.16
CA SER A 14 1.49 -40.12 -24.36
C SER A 14 0.55 -38.90 -24.34
N LEU A 15 -0.72 -39.05 -24.74
CA LEU A 15 -1.71 -37.97 -24.70
C LEU A 15 -2.25 -37.71 -23.28
N SER A 16 -2.34 -38.73 -22.43
CA SER A 16 -2.75 -38.56 -21.03
C SER A 16 -1.65 -37.94 -20.16
N ALA A 17 -0.38 -38.25 -20.40
CA ALA A 17 0.75 -37.57 -19.75
C ALA A 17 0.87 -36.10 -20.19
N ALA A 18 0.65 -35.79 -21.48
CA ALA A 18 0.63 -34.41 -21.97
C ALA A 18 -0.58 -33.61 -21.48
N ALA A 19 -1.76 -34.25 -21.34
CA ALA A 19 -2.94 -33.63 -20.74
C ALA A 19 -2.82 -33.44 -19.22
N LEU A 20 -2.13 -34.35 -18.51
CA LEU A 20 -1.78 -34.17 -17.10
C LEU A 20 -0.70 -33.09 -16.90
N MET A 21 0.25 -32.96 -17.83
CA MET A 21 1.22 -31.85 -17.84
C MET A 21 0.58 -30.51 -18.22
N MET A 22 -0.42 -30.48 -19.11
CA MET A 22 -1.22 -29.27 -19.37
C MET A 22 -2.17 -28.94 -18.21
N GLY A 23 -2.63 -29.94 -17.46
CA GLY A 23 -3.35 -29.76 -16.20
C GLY A 23 -2.49 -29.19 -15.07
N MET A 24 -1.15 -29.34 -15.15
CA MET A 24 -0.18 -28.65 -14.29
C MET A 24 0.26 -27.28 -14.84
N LEU A 25 -0.03 -26.97 -16.11
CA LEU A 25 0.14 -25.64 -16.71
C LEU A 25 -1.13 -24.77 -16.60
N ALA A 26 -2.23 -25.31 -16.07
CA ALA A 26 -3.19 -24.50 -15.34
C ALA A 26 -2.46 -24.00 -14.09
N SER A 27 -1.68 -22.93 -14.30
CA SER A 27 -0.92 -22.24 -13.29
C SER A 27 -1.81 -22.13 -12.05
N PRO A 28 -1.42 -22.63 -10.87
CA PRO A 28 -2.08 -22.21 -9.64
C PRO A 28 -1.99 -20.69 -9.67
N SER A 29 -3.13 -20.02 -9.91
CA SER A 29 -3.25 -18.60 -10.29
C SER A 29 -1.99 -17.83 -9.92
N LEU A 30 -1.02 -17.72 -10.84
CA LEU A 30 0.20 -16.98 -10.56
C LEU A 30 -0.28 -15.60 -10.17
N ALA A 31 -0.07 -15.25 -8.90
CA ALA A 31 -0.48 -13.95 -8.41
C ALA A 31 0.16 -12.91 -9.32
N LYS A 32 -0.61 -11.90 -9.69
CA LYS A 32 -0.11 -10.82 -10.53
C LYS A 32 0.68 -9.88 -9.64
N ASP A 33 1.95 -9.65 -9.98
CA ASP A 33 2.70 -8.49 -9.50
C ASP A 33 1.83 -7.23 -9.76
N PRO A 34 1.32 -6.53 -8.73
CA PRO A 34 0.45 -5.40 -8.92
C PRO A 34 1.20 -4.17 -9.46
N PHE A 35 2.53 -4.21 -9.46
CA PHE A 35 3.40 -3.12 -9.86
C PHE A 35 3.90 -3.29 -11.29
N ARG A 36 4.15 -4.51 -11.75
CA ARG A 36 4.81 -4.77 -13.05
C ARG A 36 3.93 -5.57 -14.00
N THR A 37 3.73 -5.03 -15.20
CA THR A 37 3.13 -5.76 -16.33
C THR A 37 4.16 -6.47 -17.20
N THR A 38 5.42 -6.03 -17.14
CA THR A 38 6.57 -6.63 -17.84
C THR A 38 7.58 -7.11 -16.79
N ASN A 39 8.09 -8.34 -16.94
CA ASN A 39 8.96 -8.99 -15.95
C ASN A 39 8.37 -8.96 -14.52
N PRO A 40 7.15 -9.53 -14.33
CA PRO A 40 6.51 -9.55 -13.02
C PRO A 40 7.35 -10.33 -12.02
N ARG A 41 7.40 -9.85 -10.78
CA ARG A 41 8.06 -10.53 -9.67
C ARG A 41 7.07 -11.45 -8.99
N ALA A 42 7.55 -12.62 -8.55
CA ALA A 42 6.70 -13.56 -7.84
C ALA A 42 6.27 -12.94 -6.49
N ILE A 43 4.96 -12.86 -6.29
CA ILE A 43 4.32 -12.59 -5.00
C ILE A 43 3.29 -13.69 -4.75
N SER A 44 2.91 -13.95 -3.50
CA SER A 44 1.86 -14.92 -3.21
C SER A 44 0.48 -14.38 -3.59
N THR A 45 -0.46 -15.28 -3.93
CA THR A 45 -1.86 -14.91 -4.23
C THR A 45 -2.52 -14.21 -3.05
N GLN A 46 -2.16 -14.60 -1.83
CA GLN A 46 -2.62 -13.98 -0.59
C GLN A 46 -2.07 -12.55 -0.47
N THR A 47 -0.79 -12.33 -0.76
CA THR A 47 -0.20 -10.99 -0.74
C THR A 47 -0.87 -10.07 -1.77
N GLU A 48 -1.05 -10.53 -3.02
CA GLU A 48 -1.76 -9.75 -4.04
C GLU A 48 -3.20 -9.45 -3.59
N SER A 49 -3.92 -10.46 -3.11
CA SER A 49 -5.33 -10.32 -2.71
C SER A 49 -5.48 -9.37 -1.52
N ALA A 50 -4.56 -9.43 -0.56
CA ALA A 50 -4.50 -8.50 0.56
C ALA A 50 -4.18 -7.07 0.09
N PHE A 51 -3.23 -6.91 -0.83
CA PHE A 51 -2.91 -5.62 -1.43
C PHE A 51 -4.13 -5.01 -2.12
N ARG A 52 -4.86 -5.78 -2.92
CA ARG A 52 -6.11 -5.31 -3.56
C ARG A 52 -7.18 -5.01 -2.51
N ALA A 53 -7.38 -5.87 -1.52
CA ALA A 53 -8.34 -5.62 -0.44
C ALA A 53 -8.04 -4.28 0.26
N MET A 54 -6.77 -4.01 0.58
CA MET A 54 -6.34 -2.80 1.25
C MET A 54 -6.41 -1.56 0.36
N PHE A 55 -5.77 -1.58 -0.81
CA PHE A 55 -5.56 -0.39 -1.61
C PHE A 55 -6.62 -0.16 -2.69
N GLU A 56 -7.16 -1.22 -3.28
CA GLU A 56 -8.20 -1.13 -4.32
C GLU A 56 -9.59 -1.03 -3.67
N LYS A 57 -9.87 -1.87 -2.66
CA LYS A 57 -11.20 -1.91 -2.02
C LYS A 57 -11.32 -1.04 -0.77
N GLY A 58 -10.21 -0.62 -0.17
CA GLY A 58 -10.23 0.09 1.12
C GLY A 58 -10.78 -0.76 2.27
N ASN A 59 -10.61 -2.09 2.18
CA ASN A 59 -11.11 -3.08 3.12
C ASN A 59 -9.97 -3.73 3.91
N TYR A 60 -9.67 -3.11 5.04
CA TYR A 60 -8.58 -3.47 5.93
C TYR A 60 -8.89 -4.72 6.75
N THR A 61 -10.16 -4.94 7.10
CA THR A 61 -10.62 -6.14 7.80
C THR A 61 -10.39 -7.39 6.94
N GLU A 62 -10.75 -7.32 5.66
CA GLU A 62 -10.50 -8.43 4.72
C GLU A 62 -9.00 -8.59 4.44
N ALA A 63 -8.27 -7.49 4.24
CA ALA A 63 -6.82 -7.56 4.04
C ALA A 63 -6.12 -8.25 5.22
N GLN A 64 -6.49 -7.92 6.47
CA GLN A 64 -5.94 -8.55 7.67
C GLN A 64 -6.24 -10.06 7.71
N LYS A 65 -7.47 -10.47 7.38
CA LYS A 65 -7.87 -11.87 7.32
C LYS A 65 -7.02 -12.64 6.29
N ILE A 66 -6.86 -12.10 5.09
CA ILE A 66 -6.04 -12.72 4.03
C ILE A 66 -4.57 -12.81 4.47
N LEU A 67 -4.04 -11.74 5.07
CA LEU A 67 -2.64 -11.67 5.52
C LEU A 67 -2.28 -12.70 6.59
N SER A 68 -3.26 -13.15 7.39
CA SER A 68 -3.03 -14.25 8.35
C SER A 68 -2.57 -15.56 7.69
N GLN A 69 -2.81 -15.71 6.38
CA GLN A 69 -2.46 -16.88 5.58
C GLN A 69 -1.38 -16.57 4.52
N ALA A 70 -0.79 -15.37 4.54
CA ALA A 70 0.20 -14.96 3.54
C ALA A 70 1.57 -15.62 3.75
N ASP A 71 2.32 -15.77 2.64
CA ASP A 71 3.66 -16.35 2.61
C ASP A 71 4.62 -15.67 3.61
N ALA A 72 5.38 -16.48 4.33
CA ALA A 72 6.37 -16.05 5.31
C ALA A 72 7.64 -15.45 4.69
N ASN A 73 7.80 -15.49 3.36
CA ASN A 73 8.96 -14.97 2.63
C ASN A 73 8.63 -13.74 1.76
N GLU A 74 7.49 -13.09 1.99
CA GLU A 74 7.06 -11.94 1.19
C GLU A 74 7.11 -10.64 2.03
N PRO A 75 8.07 -9.74 1.80
CA PRO A 75 8.26 -8.57 2.65
C PRO A 75 7.08 -7.58 2.56
N LEU A 76 6.36 -7.51 1.44
CA LEU A 76 5.15 -6.68 1.30
C LEU A 76 4.04 -7.13 2.26
N ALA A 77 3.89 -8.44 2.47
CA ALA A 77 2.87 -8.96 3.37
C ALA A 77 3.13 -8.50 4.80
N PHE A 78 4.38 -8.56 5.26
CA PHE A 78 4.76 -8.06 6.58
C PHE A 78 4.63 -6.54 6.67
N ALA A 79 5.02 -5.78 5.64
CA ALA A 79 4.83 -4.34 5.63
C ALA A 79 3.34 -3.96 5.75
N MET A 80 2.43 -4.65 5.04
CA MET A 80 0.98 -4.45 5.17
C MET A 80 0.45 -4.83 6.54
N LYS A 81 0.89 -5.94 7.13
CA LYS A 81 0.55 -6.30 8.52
C LYS A 81 0.98 -5.21 9.51
N ALA A 82 2.21 -4.70 9.37
CA ALA A 82 2.74 -3.63 10.19
C ALA A 82 1.89 -2.36 10.06
N MET A 83 1.58 -1.93 8.83
CA MET A 83 0.72 -0.78 8.58
C MET A 83 -0.66 -0.93 9.23
N ILE A 84 -1.32 -2.09 9.07
CA ILE A 84 -2.63 -2.39 9.69
C ILE A 84 -2.54 -2.33 11.22
N ALA A 85 -1.54 -2.96 11.82
CA ALA A 85 -1.34 -2.94 13.27
C ALA A 85 -1.16 -1.49 13.78
N TYR A 86 -0.38 -0.68 13.06
CA TYR A 86 -0.17 0.73 13.41
C TYR A 86 -1.44 1.58 13.30
N MET A 87 -2.23 1.40 12.25
CA MET A 87 -3.51 2.13 12.09
C MET A 87 -4.53 1.72 13.15
N ASN A 88 -4.57 0.44 13.52
CA ASN A 88 -5.41 -0.04 14.62
C ASN A 88 -4.93 0.51 15.96
N PHE A 89 -3.63 0.55 16.20
CA PHE A 89 -3.03 1.14 17.41
C PHE A 89 -3.47 2.59 17.62
N GLN A 90 -3.48 3.41 16.56
CA GLN A 90 -3.89 4.82 16.65
C GLN A 90 -5.35 5.02 17.09
N GLY A 91 -6.21 4.03 16.81
CA GLY A 91 -7.64 4.10 17.09
C GLY A 91 -8.07 3.35 18.34
N GLU A 92 -7.18 2.58 18.96
CA GLU A 92 -7.44 1.81 20.17
C GLU A 92 -7.36 2.73 21.40
N SER A 93 -8.13 2.42 22.44
CA SER A 93 -8.14 3.15 23.71
C SER A 93 -7.70 2.25 24.87
N ASN A 94 -7.93 0.94 24.77
CA ASN A 94 -7.53 -0.02 25.78
C ASN A 94 -6.00 -0.18 25.81
N ALA A 95 -5.39 0.09 26.96
CA ALA A 95 -3.94 0.07 27.12
C ALA A 95 -3.30 -1.30 26.80
N GLY A 96 -3.92 -2.40 27.23
CA GLY A 96 -3.42 -3.74 26.94
C GLY A 96 -3.43 -4.07 25.45
N ARG A 97 -4.52 -3.72 24.75
CA ARG A 97 -4.62 -3.88 23.29
C ARG A 97 -3.68 -2.96 22.53
N LYS A 98 -3.48 -1.71 22.98
CA LYS A 98 -2.47 -0.81 22.41
C LYS A 98 -1.09 -1.43 22.45
N GLN A 99 -0.70 -1.98 23.59
CA GLN A 99 0.60 -2.62 23.74
C GLN A 99 0.74 -3.85 22.81
N ALA A 100 -0.30 -4.67 22.71
CA ALA A 100 -0.32 -5.81 21.79
C ALA A 100 -0.15 -5.36 20.32
N LEU A 101 -0.88 -4.33 19.89
CA LEU A 101 -0.79 -3.78 18.53
C LEU A 101 0.58 -3.15 18.24
N LEU A 102 1.22 -2.49 19.22
CA LEU A 102 2.59 -2.00 19.07
C LEU A 102 3.61 -3.15 18.93
N SER A 103 3.43 -4.22 19.71
CA SER A 103 4.26 -5.43 19.60
C SER A 103 4.09 -6.10 18.23
N GLU A 104 2.85 -6.22 17.74
CA GLU A 104 2.56 -6.73 16.39
C GLU A 104 3.18 -5.84 15.31
N PHE A 105 3.04 -4.52 15.44
CA PHE A 105 3.63 -3.56 14.53
C PHE A 105 5.15 -3.73 14.44
N LYS A 106 5.84 -3.77 15.59
CA LYS A 106 7.29 -3.96 15.66
C LYS A 106 7.73 -5.29 15.07
N ALA A 107 7.05 -6.39 15.43
CA ALA A 107 7.38 -7.72 14.93
C ALA A 107 7.28 -7.79 13.41
N ASN A 108 6.22 -7.21 12.82
CA ASN A 108 6.06 -7.19 11.38
C ASN A 108 7.06 -6.25 10.68
N ALA A 109 7.46 -5.14 11.31
CA ALA A 109 8.56 -4.29 10.81
C ALA A 109 9.89 -5.07 10.76
N ASP A 110 10.20 -5.83 11.82
CA ASP A 110 11.40 -6.68 11.87
C ASP A 110 11.38 -7.79 10.83
N GLN A 111 10.22 -8.44 10.62
CA GLN A 111 10.07 -9.45 9.58
C GLN A 111 10.20 -8.86 8.18
N THR A 112 9.68 -7.65 7.95
CA THR A 112 9.86 -6.93 6.67
C THR A 112 11.35 -6.78 6.36
N ARG A 113 12.17 -6.32 7.32
CA ARG A 113 13.63 -6.20 7.15
C ARG A 113 14.33 -7.55 7.01
N THR A 114 13.95 -8.53 7.83
CA THR A 114 14.57 -9.87 7.82
C THR A 114 14.41 -10.54 6.45
N VAL A 115 13.19 -10.52 5.91
CA VAL A 115 12.90 -11.08 4.59
C VAL A 115 13.57 -10.25 3.49
N ALA A 116 13.55 -8.92 3.60
CA ALA A 116 14.23 -8.03 2.64
C ALA A 116 15.74 -8.26 2.59
N GLN A 117 16.39 -8.49 3.73
CA GLN A 117 17.81 -8.79 3.84
C GLN A 117 18.17 -10.10 3.14
N ALA A 118 17.33 -11.13 3.25
CA ALA A 118 17.50 -12.39 2.52
C ALA A 118 17.32 -12.18 1.01
N LEU A 119 16.35 -11.33 0.63
CA LEU A 119 16.00 -11.01 -0.76
C LEU A 119 17.13 -10.28 -1.50
N LEU A 120 18.02 -9.56 -0.80
CA LEU A 120 19.15 -8.85 -1.42
C LEU A 120 20.04 -9.75 -2.30
N LYS A 121 20.08 -11.05 -2.04
CA LYS A 121 20.89 -12.02 -2.81
C LYS A 121 20.30 -12.35 -4.19
N SER A 122 18.97 -12.42 -4.29
CA SER A 122 18.26 -12.86 -5.50
C SER A 122 17.59 -11.70 -6.23
N ASP A 123 17.18 -10.67 -5.49
CA ASP A 123 16.53 -9.48 -6.00
C ASP A 123 17.01 -8.25 -5.19
N PRO A 124 18.18 -7.69 -5.53
CA PRO A 124 18.77 -6.59 -4.80
C PRO A 124 17.93 -5.30 -4.86
N LEU A 125 17.12 -5.10 -5.90
CA LEU A 125 16.24 -3.92 -5.97
C LEU A 125 15.15 -4.02 -4.89
N ARG A 126 14.44 -5.15 -4.85
CA ARG A 126 13.34 -5.35 -3.89
C ARG A 126 13.86 -5.53 -2.48
N GLY A 127 15.01 -6.20 -2.33
CA GLY A 127 15.72 -6.28 -1.07
C GLY A 127 15.99 -4.88 -0.50
N ASN A 128 16.61 -3.99 -1.27
CA ASN A 128 16.86 -2.61 -0.82
C ASN A 128 15.55 -1.85 -0.57
N LEU A 129 14.55 -1.95 -1.45
CA LEU A 129 13.25 -1.30 -1.28
C LEU A 129 12.59 -1.65 0.07
N TYR A 130 12.54 -2.95 0.42
CA TYR A 130 11.91 -3.38 1.67
C TYR A 130 12.81 -3.26 2.90
N MET A 131 14.14 -3.18 2.72
CA MET A 131 15.03 -2.70 3.78
C MET A 131 14.68 -1.25 4.15
N ALA A 132 14.47 -0.38 3.15
CA ALA A 132 14.01 0.99 3.39
C ALA A 132 12.64 1.03 4.07
N ALA A 133 11.66 0.28 3.55
CA ALA A 133 10.31 0.24 4.11
C ALA A 133 10.33 -0.22 5.58
N GLY A 134 11.04 -1.29 5.90
CA GLY A 134 11.20 -1.79 7.26
C GLY A 134 11.88 -0.78 8.19
N THR A 135 12.92 -0.09 7.73
CA THR A 135 13.59 0.96 8.52
C THR A 135 12.66 2.17 8.79
N ILE A 136 11.79 2.53 7.85
CA ILE A 136 10.78 3.59 8.06
C ILE A 136 9.74 3.14 9.11
N LEU A 137 9.32 1.88 9.08
CA LEU A 137 8.41 1.33 10.08
C LEU A 137 9.03 1.35 11.48
N ASP A 138 10.34 1.08 11.61
CA ASP A 138 11.06 1.22 12.88
C ASP A 138 11.08 2.67 13.38
N GLY A 139 11.27 3.65 12.48
CA GLY A 139 11.13 5.07 12.80
C GLY A 139 9.72 5.41 13.32
N GLY A 140 8.68 4.83 12.70
CA GLY A 140 7.30 4.94 13.15
C GLY A 140 7.07 4.33 14.54
N TYR A 141 7.75 3.22 14.86
CA TYR A 141 7.69 2.60 16.18
C TYR A 141 8.31 3.49 17.25
N ILE A 142 9.51 4.04 16.98
CA ILE A 142 10.18 4.99 17.87
C ILE A 142 9.29 6.20 18.15
N ALA A 143 8.69 6.76 17.10
CA ALA A 143 7.76 7.89 17.26
C ALA A 143 6.56 7.55 18.15
N ALA A 144 6.05 6.31 18.05
CA ALA A 144 4.89 5.85 18.81
C ALA A 144 5.20 5.54 20.29
N THR A 145 6.42 5.10 20.61
CA THR A 145 6.78 4.66 21.96
C THR A 145 7.52 5.71 22.78
N GLU A 146 8.31 6.56 22.12
CA GLU A 146 9.19 7.52 22.80
C GLU A 146 8.79 8.98 22.56
N GLY A 147 7.83 9.19 21.66
CA GLY A 147 7.38 10.50 21.25
C GLY A 147 8.39 11.26 20.38
N THR A 148 7.91 12.34 19.77
CA THR A 148 8.65 13.17 18.82
C THR A 148 9.60 14.18 19.46
N VAL A 149 9.99 14.00 20.72
CA VAL A 149 11.01 14.84 21.39
C VAL A 149 12.25 14.02 21.66
N ASN A 150 12.09 12.87 22.33
CA ASN A 150 13.20 11.98 22.66
C ASN A 150 13.63 11.10 21.47
N GLY A 151 12.69 10.76 20.58
CA GLY A 151 12.94 9.88 19.44
C GLY A 151 13.55 10.56 18.21
N VAL A 152 13.53 11.90 18.12
CA VAL A 152 13.83 12.63 16.86
C VAL A 152 15.20 12.30 16.26
N PRO A 153 16.31 12.32 17.02
CA PRO A 153 17.62 12.02 16.44
C PRO A 153 17.67 10.62 15.80
N ARG A 154 17.01 9.64 16.44
CA ARG A 154 16.94 8.27 15.93
C ARG A 154 16.00 8.15 14.74
N ILE A 155 14.86 8.83 14.76
CA ILE A 155 13.93 8.90 13.61
C ILE A 155 14.64 9.48 12.38
N LEU A 156 15.38 10.59 12.54
CA LEU A 156 16.15 11.19 11.45
C LEU A 156 17.25 10.26 10.94
N GLY A 157 17.96 9.57 11.84
CA GLY A 157 18.94 8.55 11.46
C GLY A 157 18.31 7.39 10.67
N SER A 158 17.14 6.90 11.10
CA SER A 158 16.38 5.87 10.37
C SER A 158 15.94 6.36 8.99
N LEU A 159 15.45 7.60 8.87
CA LEU A 159 15.09 8.19 7.58
C LEU A 159 16.30 8.25 6.64
N GLN A 160 17.44 8.76 7.12
CA GLN A 160 18.67 8.83 6.33
C GLN A 160 19.11 7.43 5.86
N GLN A 161 19.05 6.43 6.74
CA GLN A 161 19.36 5.05 6.38
C GLN A 161 18.39 4.50 5.33
N ALA A 162 17.08 4.73 5.48
CA ALA A 162 16.07 4.30 4.52
C ALA A 162 16.31 4.92 3.13
N PHE A 163 16.69 6.19 3.07
CA PHE A 163 17.06 6.84 1.81
C PHE A 163 18.29 6.22 1.15
N GLY A 164 19.30 5.83 1.94
CA GLY A 164 20.46 5.08 1.42
C GLY A 164 20.05 3.79 0.70
N TYR A 165 19.09 3.05 1.26
CA TYR A 165 18.53 1.86 0.61
C TYR A 165 17.69 2.20 -0.63
N LEU A 166 16.85 3.24 -0.58
CA LEU A 166 16.06 3.67 -1.75
C LEU A 166 16.97 4.10 -2.91
N ASP A 167 18.07 4.78 -2.63
CA ASP A 167 19.06 5.15 -3.64
C ASP A 167 19.80 3.92 -4.18
N ALA A 168 20.06 2.91 -3.35
CA ALA A 168 20.65 1.65 -3.80
C ALA A 168 19.70 0.89 -4.75
N ALA A 169 18.40 0.86 -4.44
CA ALA A 169 17.38 0.30 -5.33
C ALA A 169 17.27 1.09 -6.65
N GLU A 170 17.31 2.42 -6.58
CA GLU A 170 17.22 3.29 -7.75
C GLU A 170 18.41 3.15 -8.71
N ARG A 171 19.61 2.91 -8.19
CA ARG A 171 20.79 2.64 -9.04
C ARG A 171 20.66 1.35 -9.87
N ILE A 172 19.80 0.41 -9.45
CA ILE A 172 19.58 -0.86 -10.16
C ILE A 172 18.56 -0.66 -11.29
N ASP A 173 17.40 -0.10 -10.97
CA ASP A 173 16.40 0.30 -11.96
C ASP A 173 15.65 1.55 -11.49
N ALA A 174 16.03 2.69 -12.04
CA ALA A 174 15.45 3.98 -11.69
C ALA A 174 14.00 4.14 -12.18
N LYS A 175 13.53 3.28 -13.09
CA LYS A 175 12.17 3.30 -13.62
C LYS A 175 11.30 2.20 -13.04
N ASP A 176 11.79 1.46 -12.04
CA ASP A 176 11.03 0.40 -11.40
C ASP A 176 9.73 0.97 -10.79
N PRO A 177 8.56 0.41 -11.13
CA PRO A 177 7.29 1.03 -10.78
C PRO A 177 6.93 0.91 -9.30
N GLU A 178 7.36 -0.16 -8.62
CA GLU A 178 7.14 -0.37 -7.19
C GLU A 178 8.00 0.60 -6.39
N LEU A 179 9.28 0.71 -6.76
CA LEU A 179 10.21 1.68 -6.17
C LEU A 179 9.68 3.11 -6.31
N ASN A 180 9.30 3.52 -7.52
CA ASN A 180 8.84 4.89 -7.75
C ASN A 180 7.49 5.18 -7.09
N LEU A 181 6.64 4.16 -6.88
CA LEU A 181 5.45 4.30 -6.04
C LEU A 181 5.84 4.59 -4.58
N VAL A 182 6.66 3.74 -3.98
CA VAL A 182 7.02 3.85 -2.55
C VAL A 182 7.86 5.10 -2.29
N LYS A 183 8.96 5.30 -3.04
CA LYS A 183 9.84 6.48 -2.91
C LYS A 183 9.07 7.77 -3.17
N GLY A 184 8.26 7.81 -4.24
CA GLY A 184 7.44 8.97 -4.57
C GLY A 184 6.43 9.34 -3.46
N MET A 185 5.79 8.34 -2.84
CA MET A 185 4.89 8.61 -1.70
C MET A 185 5.62 9.12 -0.47
N ILE A 186 6.79 8.54 -0.14
CA ILE A 186 7.61 8.96 0.99
C ILE A 186 8.09 10.39 0.78
N ASP A 187 8.71 10.68 -0.37
CA ASP A 187 9.23 12.00 -0.71
C ASP A 187 8.14 13.06 -0.64
N LEU A 188 6.99 12.78 -1.24
CA LEU A 188 5.87 13.72 -1.25
C LEU A 188 5.34 13.99 0.16
N ALA A 189 5.20 12.95 0.99
CA ALA A 189 4.75 13.10 2.37
C ALA A 189 5.74 13.89 3.23
N LEU A 190 7.06 13.66 3.08
CA LEU A 190 8.08 14.41 3.82
C LEU A 190 8.11 15.88 3.39
N ALA A 191 7.98 16.13 2.10
CA ALA A 191 8.01 17.48 1.55
C ALA A 191 6.76 18.30 1.95
N THR A 192 5.57 17.67 2.00
CA THR A 192 4.32 18.38 2.36
C THR A 192 4.08 18.47 3.86
N ASN A 193 4.50 17.47 4.66
CA ASN A 193 4.13 17.38 6.08
C ASN A 193 5.26 17.78 7.02
N LEU A 194 6.52 17.55 6.66
CA LEU A 194 7.67 17.83 7.51
C LEU A 194 8.54 18.98 6.99
N SER A 195 8.25 19.52 5.80
CA SER A 195 9.03 20.59 5.16
C SER A 195 10.54 20.31 5.15
N LEU A 196 10.91 19.03 5.07
CA LEU A 196 12.30 18.62 5.05
C LEU A 196 12.84 18.81 3.64
N PRO A 197 13.98 19.51 3.44
CA PRO A 197 14.59 19.71 2.13
C PRO A 197 15.35 18.45 1.68
N LEU A 198 14.85 17.26 2.01
CA LEU A 198 15.43 15.98 1.62
C LEU A 198 15.02 15.59 0.20
N SER A 199 13.87 16.08 -0.27
CA SER A 199 13.41 15.85 -1.64
C SER A 199 12.48 16.96 -2.14
N SER A 200 12.45 17.12 -3.47
CA SER A 200 11.61 18.08 -4.17
C SER A 200 10.20 17.48 -4.36
N PRO A 201 9.12 18.16 -3.92
CA PRO A 201 7.76 17.70 -4.21
C PRO A 201 7.51 17.49 -5.70
N LYS A 202 8.18 18.28 -6.56
CA LYS A 202 8.06 18.18 -8.02
C LYS A 202 8.60 16.84 -8.52
N ASP A 203 9.74 16.38 -8.00
CA ASP A 203 10.36 15.13 -8.43
C ASP A 203 9.56 13.94 -7.92
N ALA A 204 9.06 14.02 -6.69
CA ALA A 204 8.17 13.02 -6.11
C ALA A 204 6.89 12.85 -6.95
N ILE A 205 6.27 13.97 -7.33
CA ILE A 205 5.10 14.00 -8.23
C ILE A 205 5.44 13.38 -9.60
N ALA A 206 6.57 13.75 -10.21
CA ALA A 206 6.97 13.22 -11.51
C ALA A 206 7.13 11.69 -11.50
N ARG A 207 7.75 11.13 -10.46
CA ARG A 207 7.87 9.67 -10.26
C ARG A 207 6.50 9.00 -10.18
N LEU A 208 5.60 9.58 -9.38
CA LEU A 208 4.25 9.09 -9.21
C LEU A 208 3.40 9.20 -10.49
N GLU A 209 3.61 10.22 -11.33
CA GLU A 209 2.87 10.39 -12.59
C GLU A 209 3.37 9.45 -13.69
N GLN A 210 4.69 9.28 -13.82
CA GLN A 210 5.28 8.67 -15.02
C GLN A 210 5.55 7.18 -14.86
N THR A 211 5.95 6.74 -13.66
CA THR A 211 6.53 5.40 -13.46
C THR A 211 5.77 4.56 -12.43
N ALA A 212 5.19 5.18 -11.41
CA ALA A 212 4.55 4.45 -10.32
C ALA A 212 3.33 3.64 -10.80
N GLN A 213 3.26 2.40 -10.34
CA GLN A 213 2.11 1.50 -10.52
C GLN A 213 1.78 0.82 -9.19
N PRO A 214 0.56 0.31 -9.02
CA PRO A 214 -0.57 0.46 -9.94
C PRO A 214 -1.13 1.88 -9.93
N ARG A 215 -1.63 2.34 -11.09
CA ARG A 215 -2.09 3.72 -11.29
C ARG A 215 -3.05 4.24 -10.23
N TYR A 216 -4.00 3.42 -9.78
CA TYR A 216 -4.99 3.87 -8.79
C TYR A 216 -4.37 4.22 -7.42
N VAL A 217 -3.27 3.55 -7.04
CA VAL A 217 -2.53 3.89 -5.80
C VAL A 217 -1.69 5.14 -6.01
N ALA A 218 -1.03 5.24 -7.16
CA ALA A 218 -0.26 6.43 -7.52
C ALA A 218 -1.15 7.68 -7.61
N ASP A 219 -2.31 7.60 -8.26
CA ASP A 219 -3.28 8.69 -8.38
C ASP A 219 -3.88 9.08 -7.02
N ARG A 220 -4.10 8.11 -6.11
CA ARG A 220 -4.45 8.40 -4.72
C ARG A 220 -3.35 9.19 -4.01
N GLY A 221 -2.09 8.78 -4.14
CA GLY A 221 -0.93 9.48 -3.56
C GLY A 221 -0.77 10.90 -4.11
N LEU A 222 -0.92 11.07 -5.42
CA LEU A 222 -0.92 12.37 -6.09
C LEU A 222 -2.04 13.27 -5.59
N ALA A 223 -3.26 12.75 -5.43
CA ALA A 223 -4.38 13.51 -4.91
C ALA A 223 -4.11 14.05 -3.49
N VAL A 224 -3.49 13.24 -2.62
CA VAL A 224 -3.05 13.66 -1.29
C VAL A 224 -2.02 14.78 -1.39
N GLY A 225 -0.94 14.59 -2.14
CA GLY A 225 0.11 15.60 -2.24
C GLY A 225 -0.36 16.90 -2.89
N TYR A 226 -1.16 16.83 -3.96
CA TYR A 226 -1.75 18.03 -4.57
C TYR A 226 -2.70 18.77 -3.63
N ARG A 227 -3.51 18.05 -2.83
CA ARG A 227 -4.35 18.65 -1.79
C ARG A 227 -3.50 19.40 -0.77
N ASP A 228 -2.42 18.80 -0.31
CA ASP A 228 -1.57 19.37 0.75
C ASP A 228 -0.72 20.55 0.23
N LEU A 229 -0.36 20.53 -1.05
CA LEU A 229 0.23 21.67 -1.78
C LEU A 229 -0.80 22.74 -2.20
N LYS A 230 -2.08 22.60 -1.82
CA LYS A 230 -3.20 23.48 -2.20
C LYS A 230 -3.43 23.61 -3.71
N GLN A 231 -2.97 22.65 -4.51
CA GLN A 231 -3.21 22.56 -5.96
C GLN A 231 -4.52 21.79 -6.21
N PHE A 232 -5.66 22.37 -5.80
CA PHE A 232 -6.92 21.63 -5.72
C PHE A 232 -7.45 21.10 -7.05
N ASP A 233 -7.24 21.80 -8.16
CA ASP A 233 -7.70 21.32 -9.48
C ASP A 233 -6.98 20.03 -9.91
N LYS A 234 -5.67 19.97 -9.66
CA LYS A 234 -4.89 18.74 -9.90
C LYS A 234 -5.25 17.64 -8.91
N ALA A 235 -5.51 18.00 -7.65
CA ALA A 235 -5.99 17.05 -6.65
C ALA A 235 -7.32 16.41 -7.08
N MET A 236 -8.24 17.20 -7.61
CA MET A 236 -9.53 16.75 -8.16
C MET A 236 -9.34 15.82 -9.36
N GLN A 237 -8.49 16.17 -10.32
CA GLN A 237 -8.20 15.30 -11.47
C GLN A 237 -7.60 13.96 -11.03
N ALA A 238 -6.65 13.99 -10.08
CA ALA A 238 -6.01 12.77 -9.58
C ALA A 238 -7.01 11.89 -8.81
N ILE A 239 -7.83 12.47 -7.92
CA ILE A 239 -8.81 11.69 -7.16
C ILE A 239 -9.91 11.11 -8.05
N ASP A 240 -10.31 11.81 -9.12
CA ASP A 240 -11.30 11.31 -10.07
C ASP A 240 -10.76 10.10 -10.85
N ARG A 241 -9.49 10.11 -11.26
CA ARG A 241 -8.83 8.94 -11.86
C ARG A 241 -8.75 7.77 -10.89
N ALA A 242 -8.37 8.02 -9.64
CA ALA A 242 -8.32 6.97 -8.62
C ALA A 242 -9.70 6.35 -8.36
N ILE A 243 -10.75 7.17 -8.26
CA ILE A 243 -12.14 6.70 -8.08
C ILE A 243 -12.62 5.92 -9.30
N ALA A 244 -12.27 6.32 -10.52
CA ALA A 244 -12.67 5.58 -11.72
C ALA A 244 -12.12 4.15 -11.72
N ALA A 245 -10.90 3.95 -11.21
CA ALA A 245 -10.27 2.63 -11.10
C ALA A 245 -10.69 1.85 -9.85
N ALA A 246 -11.04 2.53 -8.76
CA ALA A 246 -11.41 1.94 -7.48
C ALA A 246 -12.70 2.59 -6.90
N PRO A 247 -13.85 2.46 -7.57
CA PRO A 247 -15.07 3.24 -7.29
C PRO A 247 -15.69 2.97 -5.92
N ASP A 248 -15.34 1.81 -5.36
CA ASP A 248 -15.84 1.30 -4.10
C ASP A 248 -14.95 1.60 -2.90
N ASN A 249 -13.78 2.20 -3.09
CA ASN A 249 -12.88 2.49 -1.98
C ASN A 249 -13.41 3.67 -1.13
N PRO A 250 -13.76 3.44 0.16
CA PRO A 250 -14.27 4.49 1.03
C PRO A 250 -13.26 5.62 1.28
N GLU A 251 -11.97 5.33 1.27
CA GLU A 251 -10.94 6.33 1.50
C GLU A 251 -10.81 7.32 0.34
N LEU A 252 -11.11 6.89 -0.90
CA LEU A 252 -11.12 7.80 -2.05
C LEU A 252 -12.30 8.77 -1.99
N SER A 253 -13.46 8.28 -1.54
CA SER A 253 -14.63 9.14 -1.31
C SER A 253 -14.32 10.15 -0.21
N TYR A 254 -13.72 9.69 0.90
CA TYR A 254 -13.27 10.57 1.98
C TYR A 254 -12.24 11.61 1.51
N LEU A 255 -11.21 11.20 0.75
CA LEU A 255 -10.19 12.11 0.24
C LEU A 255 -10.79 13.19 -0.67
N LYS A 256 -11.73 12.83 -1.55
CA LYS A 256 -12.46 13.81 -2.36
C LYS A 256 -13.30 14.75 -1.50
N ALA A 257 -13.94 14.24 -0.43
CA ALA A 257 -14.66 15.08 0.53
C ALA A 257 -13.71 16.10 1.19
N GLN A 258 -12.52 15.69 1.59
CA GLN A 258 -11.51 16.59 2.16
C GLN A 258 -11.07 17.67 1.18
N ILE A 259 -10.88 17.33 -0.10
CA ILE A 259 -10.53 18.31 -1.13
C ILE A 259 -11.65 19.36 -1.25
N PHE A 260 -12.93 18.94 -1.32
CA PHE A 260 -14.04 19.89 -1.33
C PHE A 260 -14.13 20.75 -0.07
N VAL A 261 -13.88 20.18 1.12
CA VAL A 261 -13.83 20.96 2.37
C VAL A 261 -12.74 22.03 2.30
N ARG A 262 -11.56 21.72 1.76
CA ARG A 262 -10.45 22.69 1.59
C ARG A 262 -10.76 23.76 0.55
N GLN A 263 -11.64 23.48 -0.40
CA GLN A 263 -12.18 24.43 -1.37
C GLN A 263 -13.38 25.23 -0.85
N GLU A 264 -13.78 25.09 0.43
CA GLU A 264 -14.99 25.70 1.02
C GLU A 264 -16.32 25.23 0.39
N ARG A 265 -16.27 24.13 -0.38
CA ARG A 265 -17.41 23.48 -1.05
C ARG A 265 -18.05 22.43 -0.15
N LEU A 266 -18.59 22.90 0.97
CA LEU A 266 -19.04 22.03 2.06
C LEU A 266 -20.23 21.13 1.66
N ASN A 267 -21.18 21.65 0.89
CA ASN A 267 -22.37 20.90 0.46
C ASN A 267 -21.98 19.67 -0.38
N GLU A 268 -21.03 19.82 -1.29
CA GLU A 268 -20.56 18.72 -2.16
C GLU A 268 -19.76 17.65 -1.39
N SER A 269 -19.21 18.00 -0.23
CA SER A 269 -18.47 17.04 0.61
C SER A 269 -19.38 16.07 1.38
N VAL A 270 -20.61 16.49 1.73
CA VAL A 270 -21.57 15.72 2.55
C VAL A 270 -21.85 14.31 1.99
N PRO A 271 -22.28 14.15 0.72
CA PRO A 271 -22.59 12.82 0.20
C PRO A 271 -21.35 11.91 0.13
N LEU A 272 -20.15 12.48 0.01
CA LEU A 272 -18.90 11.72 -0.02
C LEU A 272 -18.49 11.22 1.37
N PHE A 273 -18.68 12.04 2.41
CA PHE A 273 -18.52 11.60 3.80
C PHE A 273 -19.49 10.45 4.13
N GLN A 274 -20.76 10.59 3.75
CA GLN A 274 -21.76 9.53 3.92
C GLN A 274 -21.35 8.25 3.18
N LYS A 275 -20.93 8.36 1.92
CA LYS A 275 -20.44 7.21 1.14
C LYS A 275 -19.28 6.49 1.82
N ALA A 276 -18.32 7.24 2.37
CA ALA A 276 -17.19 6.65 3.10
C ALA A 276 -17.64 5.96 4.41
N LEU A 277 -18.50 6.61 5.20
CA LEU A 277 -19.00 6.08 6.47
C LEU A 277 -19.95 4.87 6.31
N ASN A 278 -20.62 4.72 5.16
CA ASN A 278 -21.39 3.50 4.85
C ASN A 278 -20.51 2.24 4.84
N LYS A 279 -19.19 2.39 4.61
CA LYS A 279 -18.21 1.28 4.68
C LYS A 279 -17.33 1.38 5.92
N LYS A 280 -17.78 2.04 7.00
CA LYS A 280 -17.02 2.23 8.25
C LYS A 280 -16.41 0.93 8.81
N ALA A 281 -17.13 -0.19 8.72
CA ALA A 281 -16.66 -1.49 9.22
C ALA A 281 -15.45 -2.07 8.46
N GLN A 282 -15.12 -1.51 7.29
CA GLN A 282 -13.98 -1.90 6.47
C GLN A 282 -12.72 -1.09 6.79
N LEU A 283 -12.86 0.04 7.49
CA LEU A 283 -11.80 1.00 7.78
C LEU A 283 -11.15 0.73 9.15
N PRO A 284 -9.87 1.13 9.35
CA PRO A 284 -9.27 1.16 10.67
C PRO A 284 -10.08 2.06 11.61
N PRO A 285 -10.19 1.73 12.91
CA PRO A 285 -10.98 2.52 13.86
C PRO A 285 -10.57 4.00 13.90
N ALA A 286 -9.28 4.30 13.84
CA ALA A 286 -8.77 5.67 13.81
C ALA A 286 -9.32 6.46 12.62
N THR A 287 -9.24 5.87 11.42
CA THR A 287 -9.72 6.45 10.17
C THR A 287 -11.24 6.68 10.22
N ALA A 288 -12.01 5.66 10.61
CA ALA A 288 -13.46 5.77 10.79
C ALA A 288 -13.86 6.92 11.73
N ASN A 289 -13.17 7.04 12.86
CA ASN A 289 -13.40 8.11 13.83
C ASN A 289 -13.02 9.48 13.27
N GLN A 290 -11.92 9.57 12.50
CA GLN A 290 -11.50 10.80 11.86
C GLN A 290 -12.54 11.28 10.83
N ILE A 291 -13.01 10.39 9.95
CA ILE A 291 -14.04 10.71 8.95
C ILE A 291 -15.31 11.23 9.65
N GLN A 292 -15.76 10.54 10.71
CA GLN A 292 -16.95 10.97 11.46
C GLN A 292 -16.75 12.37 12.08
N ARG A 293 -15.59 12.64 12.69
CA ARG A 293 -15.31 13.95 13.29
C ARG A 293 -15.29 15.06 12.25
N GLU A 294 -14.65 14.84 11.11
CA GLU A 294 -14.63 15.81 10.02
C GLU A 294 -16.03 16.04 9.44
N PHE A 295 -16.82 14.98 9.26
CA PHE A 295 -18.19 15.10 8.79
C PHE A 295 -19.07 15.90 9.75
N ASN A 296 -18.97 15.65 11.06
CA ASN A 296 -19.70 16.41 12.08
C ASN A 296 -19.33 17.90 12.04
N ARG A 297 -18.05 18.24 11.84
CA ARG A 297 -17.61 19.64 11.69
C ARG A 297 -18.20 20.30 10.45
N VAL A 298 -18.29 19.57 9.33
CA VAL A 298 -18.94 20.08 8.11
C VAL A 298 -20.42 20.37 8.36
N GLN A 299 -21.14 19.44 9.01
CA GLN A 299 -22.56 19.62 9.35
C GLN A 299 -22.77 20.85 10.25
N GLN A 300 -21.96 21.03 11.29
CA GLN A 300 -22.01 22.19 12.18
C GLN A 300 -21.78 23.52 11.43
N ARG A 301 -20.82 23.54 10.50
CA ARG A 301 -20.54 24.72 9.67
C ARG A 301 -21.67 25.05 8.70
N LEU A 302 -22.42 24.05 8.24
CA LEU A 302 -23.57 24.24 7.36
C LEU A 302 -24.81 24.69 8.14
N SER A 303 -25.02 24.19 9.36
CA SER A 303 -26.17 24.57 10.21
C SER A 303 -26.02 25.94 10.88
N GLY A 304 -24.80 26.46 10.96
CA GLY A 304 -24.50 27.78 11.51
C GLY A 304 -24.42 28.91 10.47
N ARG A 305 -24.76 28.63 9.21
CA ARG A 305 -24.93 29.61 8.12
C ARG A 305 -26.41 29.87 7.91
#